data_AF-A0A1S9II11-F1
#
_entry.id   AF-A0A1S9II11-F1
#
_cell.length_a   1.000
_cell.length_b   1.000
_cell.length_c   1.000
_cell.angle_alpha   90.00
_cell.angle_beta   90.00
_cell.angle_gamma   90.00
#
_symmetry.space_group_name_H-M   'P 1'
#
loop_
_entity.id
_entity.type
_entity.pdbx_description
1 polymer ?
#
loop_
_entity_poly.entity_id
_entity_poly.type
_entity_poly.pdbx_seq_one_letter_code
_entity_poly.pdbx_strand_id
1 'polypeptide(L)'
;MTDMDKSLKDILMEILKEYDFKGGPLFKLAPKLRLHSALAYKYSYLEKEEFDKVYIGKTVEKASHIFKELNFKGDLLLVYDNAYNKNPEKEISFIESTLVNIKKKEDYSYDWFDKYDEEIYHARRTIYQVEALKIEDLFRQISLSDFAGDYDLESSIYIIDLKSKTIFYFYDDRGIYIMAREERILNDLWKALPDCFFEDCHDFEIKIKKLYWIDGSENNREDLCLHGDLEIRLNDKVIKYSPTVSAAGLRLLRSLFDDHQGGKGNHLFPCCGNTMIANEELDKVEIIGCDEGLDWSVSHKDGFVTVKADENIKTTYYYLQYKKEVLNFIKEVKNFYKKAGERILPEDKMESEGYLAFWREWEDLKERATLI
;
A
#
# COMPACT_ATOMS: atom_id res chain seq x y z
N MET A 1 11.50 1.07 -35.04
CA MET A 1 10.08 1.43 -35.15
C MET A 1 9.82 2.53 -34.14
N THR A 2 9.46 3.71 -34.62
CA THR A 2 9.00 4.83 -33.77
C THR A 2 7.68 4.45 -33.10
N ASP A 3 7.42 4.90 -31.87
CA ASP A 3 6.19 4.62 -31.08
C ASP A 3 4.85 4.92 -31.80
N MET A 4 4.86 5.57 -32.97
CA MET A 4 3.66 5.93 -33.72
C MET A 4 2.87 4.74 -34.29
N ASP A 5 3.50 3.59 -34.52
CA ASP A 5 2.87 2.40 -35.16
C ASP A 5 2.41 1.31 -34.19
N LYS A 6 2.64 1.45 -32.87
CA LYS A 6 2.16 0.45 -31.91
C LYS A 6 0.63 0.51 -31.76
N SER A 7 0.01 -0.67 -31.64
CA SER A 7 -1.41 -0.79 -31.29
C SER A 7 -1.63 -0.32 -29.84
N LEU A 8 -2.83 0.15 -29.51
CA LEU A 8 -3.18 0.51 -28.13
C LEU A 8 -3.16 -0.73 -27.23
N LYS A 9 -3.50 -1.90 -27.77
CA LYS A 9 -3.36 -3.17 -27.07
C LYS A 9 -1.91 -3.43 -26.67
N ASP A 10 -0.96 -3.27 -27.59
CA ASP A 10 0.46 -3.51 -27.30
C ASP A 10 0.98 -2.51 -26.26
N ILE A 11 0.62 -1.23 -26.38
CA ILE A 11 0.97 -0.19 -25.41
C ILE A 11 0.43 -0.54 -24.02
N LEU A 12 -0.86 -0.89 -23.92
CA LEU A 12 -1.48 -1.30 -22.66
C LEU A 12 -0.76 -2.52 -22.07
N MET A 13 -0.50 -3.54 -22.89
CA MET A 13 0.17 -4.77 -22.42
C MET A 13 1.62 -4.52 -21.98
N GLU A 14 2.34 -3.59 -22.61
CA GLU A 14 3.67 -3.14 -22.15
C GLU A 14 3.58 -2.49 -20.76
N ILE A 15 2.62 -1.58 -20.55
CA ILE A 15 2.38 -0.95 -19.24
C ILE A 15 2.00 -2.00 -18.19
N LEU A 16 1.08 -2.92 -18.50
CA LEU A 16 0.59 -3.91 -17.54
C LEU A 16 1.65 -4.96 -17.17
N LYS A 17 2.56 -5.31 -18.09
CA LYS A 17 3.71 -6.17 -17.78
C LYS A 17 4.60 -5.56 -16.71
N GLU A 18 4.72 -4.23 -16.70
CA GLU A 18 5.44 -3.53 -15.65
C GLU A 18 4.72 -3.56 -14.28
N TYR A 19 3.46 -3.98 -14.22
CA TYR A 19 2.74 -4.22 -12.97
C TYR A 19 2.60 -5.72 -12.66
N ASP A 20 3.46 -6.57 -13.25
CA ASP A 20 3.46 -8.03 -13.11
C ASP A 20 2.12 -8.69 -13.48
N PHE A 21 1.31 -8.04 -14.32
CA PHE A 21 0.01 -8.54 -14.74
C PHE A 21 0.15 -9.64 -15.77
N LYS A 22 -0.41 -10.81 -15.47
CA LYS A 22 -0.31 -12.01 -16.32
C LYS A 22 -1.41 -12.13 -17.38
N GLY A 23 -2.32 -11.17 -17.45
CA GLY A 23 -3.47 -11.17 -18.35
C GLY A 23 -4.79 -11.48 -17.64
N GLY A 24 -5.90 -11.43 -18.40
CA GLY A 24 -7.26 -11.52 -17.88
C GLY A 24 -7.86 -10.14 -17.58
N PRO A 25 -8.88 -10.07 -16.72
CA PRO A 25 -9.55 -8.82 -16.38
C PRO A 25 -8.72 -7.94 -15.43
N LEU A 26 -8.76 -6.64 -15.67
CA LEU A 26 -7.96 -5.64 -14.96
C LEU A 26 -8.37 -5.46 -13.50
N PHE A 27 -9.57 -5.87 -13.09
CA PHE A 27 -9.95 -5.78 -11.68
C PHE A 27 -9.16 -6.77 -10.81
N LYS A 28 -8.41 -7.70 -11.43
CA LYS A 28 -7.44 -8.58 -10.75
C LYS A 28 -6.04 -7.96 -10.65
N LEU A 29 -5.82 -6.76 -11.19
CA LEU A 29 -4.56 -6.04 -11.11
C LEU A 29 -4.32 -5.57 -9.66
N ALA A 30 -3.32 -6.12 -8.99
CA ALA A 30 -3.04 -5.83 -7.59
C ALA A 30 -1.52 -5.67 -7.34
N PRO A 31 -0.90 -4.63 -7.89
CA PRO A 31 0.53 -4.41 -7.76
C PRO A 31 0.91 -4.02 -6.32
N LYS A 32 2.19 -4.19 -5.98
CA LYS A 32 2.72 -3.85 -4.66
C LYS A 32 2.50 -2.37 -4.31
N LEU A 33 2.86 -1.49 -5.25
CA LEU A 33 2.77 -0.04 -5.09
C LEU A 33 1.38 0.44 -5.52
N ARG A 34 0.47 0.48 -4.55
CA ARG A 34 -0.85 1.06 -4.72
C ARG A 34 -1.30 1.78 -3.46
N LEU A 35 -2.09 2.82 -3.67
CA LEU A 35 -2.74 3.60 -2.65
C LEU A 35 -4.25 3.42 -2.84
N HIS A 36 -4.95 3.23 -1.73
CA HIS A 36 -6.42 3.16 -1.72
C HIS A 36 -6.97 4.32 -0.92
N SER A 37 -8.12 4.80 -1.37
CA SER A 37 -8.89 5.83 -0.70
C SER A 37 -10.35 5.38 -0.70
N ALA A 38 -10.93 5.11 0.46
CA ALA A 38 -12.38 4.99 0.61
C ALA A 38 -13.03 6.35 0.35
N LEU A 39 -14.10 6.38 -0.45
CA LEU A 39 -14.73 7.65 -0.85
C LEU A 39 -15.89 8.06 0.05
N ALA A 40 -16.51 7.10 0.72
CA ALA A 40 -17.61 7.34 1.62
C ALA A 40 -17.39 6.72 3.01
N TYR A 41 -17.76 7.47 4.05
CA TYR A 41 -17.68 7.07 5.46
C TYR A 41 -19.07 6.74 6.06
N LYS A 42 -20.16 6.86 5.28
CA LYS A 42 -21.55 6.74 5.75
C LYS A 42 -22.41 5.95 4.77
N TYR A 43 -23.47 5.32 5.28
CA TYR A 43 -24.47 4.61 4.49
C TYR A 43 -25.08 5.50 3.39
N SER A 44 -25.23 4.93 2.20
CA SER A 44 -25.81 5.56 1.00
C SER A 44 -27.32 5.79 1.07
N TYR A 45 -27.98 5.23 2.09
CA TYR A 45 -29.42 5.33 2.34
C TYR A 45 -29.70 6.09 3.63
N LEU A 46 -30.69 6.98 3.59
CA LEU A 46 -31.26 7.63 4.77
C LEU A 46 -32.10 6.62 5.58
N GLU A 47 -32.46 6.95 6.83
CA GLU A 47 -33.29 6.11 7.73
C GLU A 47 -34.65 5.66 7.14
N LYS A 48 -35.05 6.19 5.97
CA LYS A 48 -36.28 5.87 5.24
C LYS A 48 -36.06 5.21 3.88
N GLU A 49 -34.89 4.62 3.62
CA GLU A 49 -34.50 4.03 2.32
C GLU A 49 -34.44 5.02 1.15
N GLU A 50 -34.52 6.33 1.42
CA GLU A 50 -34.29 7.37 0.42
C GLU A 50 -32.79 7.54 0.16
N PHE A 51 -32.41 7.52 -1.11
CA PHE A 51 -31.03 7.71 -1.56
C PHE A 51 -30.52 9.13 -1.24
N ASP A 52 -29.39 9.22 -0.54
CA ASP A 52 -28.79 10.51 -0.22
C ASP A 52 -28.06 11.07 -1.45
N LYS A 53 -28.68 11.99 -2.19
CA LYS A 53 -28.03 12.64 -3.36
C LYS A 53 -26.75 13.38 -3.00
N VAL A 54 -26.57 13.78 -1.73
CA VAL A 54 -25.33 14.43 -1.25
C VAL A 54 -24.17 13.43 -1.21
N TYR A 55 -24.47 12.13 -1.02
CA TYR A 55 -23.49 11.04 -1.02
C TYR A 55 -22.67 11.01 -2.30
N ILE A 56 -23.33 10.87 -3.47
CA ILE A 56 -22.65 10.84 -4.77
C ILE A 56 -21.90 12.13 -5.04
N GLY A 57 -22.46 13.28 -4.63
CA GLY A 57 -21.78 14.57 -4.74
C GLY A 57 -20.42 14.55 -4.06
N LYS A 58 -20.35 14.07 -2.82
CA LYS A 58 -19.11 13.98 -2.04
C LYS A 58 -18.14 12.95 -2.59
N THR A 59 -18.64 11.79 -3.00
CA THR A 59 -17.83 10.73 -3.64
C THR A 59 -17.15 11.27 -4.90
N VAL A 60 -17.90 11.91 -5.79
CA VAL A 60 -17.38 12.51 -7.03
C VAL A 60 -16.41 13.65 -6.73
N GLU A 61 -16.70 14.49 -5.74
CA GLU A 61 -15.82 15.58 -5.32
C GLU A 61 -14.46 15.05 -4.85
N LYS A 62 -14.46 14.06 -3.93
CA LYS A 62 -13.25 13.45 -3.40
C LYS A 62 -12.45 12.74 -4.51
N ALA A 63 -13.12 11.94 -5.35
CA ALA A 63 -12.51 11.27 -6.50
C ALA A 63 -11.87 12.25 -7.49
N SER A 64 -12.60 13.33 -7.81
CA SER A 64 -12.13 14.37 -8.73
C SER A 64 -10.95 15.14 -8.14
N HIS A 65 -10.93 15.38 -6.83
CA HIS A 65 -9.81 16.04 -6.17
C HIS A 65 -8.54 15.17 -6.26
N ILE A 66 -8.63 13.88 -5.92
CA ILE A 66 -7.51 12.94 -6.05
C ILE A 66 -7.00 12.90 -7.50
N PHE A 67 -7.91 12.79 -8.48
CA PHE A 67 -7.54 12.75 -9.89
C PHE A 67 -6.85 14.04 -10.35
N LYS A 68 -7.32 15.22 -9.91
CA LYS A 68 -6.72 16.52 -10.26
C LYS A 68 -5.31 16.66 -9.68
N GLU A 69 -5.08 16.19 -8.44
CA GLU A 69 -3.75 16.22 -7.81
C GLU A 69 -2.73 15.28 -8.48
N LEU A 70 -3.17 14.20 -9.12
CA LEU A 70 -2.29 13.36 -9.95
C LEU A 70 -1.69 14.10 -11.15
N ASN A 71 -2.29 15.22 -11.57
CA ASN A 71 -1.77 16.12 -12.60
C ASN A 71 -1.34 15.41 -13.90
N PHE A 72 -2.15 14.46 -14.36
CA PHE A 72 -1.91 13.76 -15.61
C PHE A 72 -1.86 14.73 -16.81
N LYS A 73 -0.92 14.51 -17.73
CA LYS A 73 -0.64 15.46 -18.81
C LYS A 73 -1.04 14.90 -20.17
N GLY A 74 -2.18 15.35 -20.69
CA GLY A 74 -2.55 15.46 -22.12
C GLY A 74 -2.55 14.20 -23.01
N ASP A 75 -2.13 13.04 -22.52
CA ASP A 75 -2.12 11.78 -23.26
C ASP A 75 -2.49 10.63 -22.30
N LEU A 76 -3.79 10.34 -22.24
CA LEU A 76 -4.38 9.33 -21.39
C LEU A 76 -4.79 8.12 -22.21
N LEU A 77 -4.69 6.94 -21.63
CA LEU A 77 -5.51 5.79 -22.02
C LEU A 77 -6.70 5.69 -21.08
N LEU A 78 -7.91 5.67 -21.63
CA LEU A 78 -9.08 5.14 -20.94
C LEU A 78 -9.32 3.72 -21.42
N VAL A 79 -9.31 2.78 -20.48
CA VAL A 79 -9.60 1.37 -20.74
C VAL A 79 -10.95 1.05 -20.12
N TYR A 80 -11.88 0.61 -20.96
CA TYR A 80 -13.12 -0.03 -20.54
C TYR A 80 -12.95 -1.53 -20.67
N ASP A 81 -12.87 -2.22 -19.53
CA ASP A 81 -12.65 -3.65 -19.44
C ASP A 81 -13.94 -4.37 -19.03
N ASN A 82 -14.71 -4.78 -20.02
CA ASN A 82 -16.00 -5.39 -19.82
C ASN A 82 -15.89 -6.91 -19.78
N ALA A 83 -15.88 -7.47 -18.56
CA ALA A 83 -15.84 -8.90 -18.34
C ALA A 83 -17.23 -9.58 -18.33
N TYR A 84 -18.30 -8.83 -18.01
CA TYR A 84 -19.59 -9.42 -17.63
C TYR A 84 -20.79 -8.93 -18.46
N ASN A 85 -20.79 -7.67 -18.91
CA ASN A 85 -21.91 -7.08 -19.63
C ASN A 85 -21.97 -7.58 -21.08
N LYS A 86 -23.04 -8.31 -21.42
CA LYS A 86 -23.23 -8.89 -22.76
C LYS A 86 -23.62 -7.86 -23.82
N ASN A 87 -24.06 -6.65 -23.45
CA ASN A 87 -24.52 -5.61 -24.37
C ASN A 87 -23.99 -4.21 -23.98
N PRO A 88 -22.69 -3.95 -24.18
CA PRO A 88 -22.03 -2.73 -23.70
C PRO A 88 -22.27 -1.47 -24.56
N GLU A 89 -23.13 -1.51 -25.57
CA GLU A 89 -23.26 -0.40 -26.54
C GLU A 89 -23.75 0.90 -25.87
N LYS A 90 -24.59 0.79 -24.82
CA LYS A 90 -25.08 1.94 -24.04
C LYS A 90 -23.93 2.57 -23.24
N GLU A 91 -23.13 1.75 -22.57
CA GLU A 91 -21.95 2.13 -21.79
C GLU A 91 -20.87 2.75 -22.69
N ILE A 92 -20.57 2.12 -23.83
CA ILE A 92 -19.60 2.62 -24.81
C ILE A 92 -20.01 4.01 -25.30
N SER A 93 -21.28 4.18 -25.68
CA SER A 93 -21.79 5.48 -26.14
C SER A 93 -21.68 6.56 -25.07
N PHE A 94 -21.95 6.21 -23.82
CA PHE A 94 -21.77 7.12 -22.69
C PHE A 94 -20.29 7.46 -22.47
N ILE A 95 -19.42 6.45 -22.39
CA ILE A 95 -17.98 6.63 -22.19
C ILE A 95 -17.44 7.58 -23.25
N GLU A 96 -17.73 7.33 -24.54
CA GLU A 96 -17.32 8.18 -25.66
C GLU A 96 -17.79 9.63 -25.51
N SER A 97 -18.97 9.87 -24.94
CA SER A 97 -19.48 11.22 -24.67
C SER A 97 -18.68 11.99 -23.60
N THR A 98 -17.93 11.28 -22.75
CA THR A 98 -17.05 11.85 -21.72
C THR A 98 -15.63 12.10 -22.22
N LEU A 99 -15.25 11.58 -23.38
CA LEU A 99 -13.89 11.69 -23.92
C LEU A 99 -13.69 13.02 -24.65
N VAL A 100 -12.50 13.62 -24.51
CA VAL A 100 -12.10 14.82 -25.23
C VAL A 100 -10.97 14.48 -26.20
N ASN A 101 -11.21 14.74 -27.48
CA ASN A 101 -10.28 14.52 -28.60
C ASN A 101 -9.71 13.09 -28.64
N ILE A 102 -10.52 12.14 -29.11
CA ILE A 102 -10.12 10.74 -29.28
C ILE A 102 -9.09 10.65 -30.42
N LYS A 103 -7.85 10.29 -30.10
CA LYS A 103 -6.75 10.13 -31.05
C LYS A 103 -6.77 8.76 -31.71
N LYS A 104 -6.99 7.71 -30.91
CA LYS A 104 -7.05 6.31 -31.33
C LYS A 104 -8.10 5.57 -30.50
N LYS A 105 -8.74 4.58 -31.10
CA LYS A 105 -9.63 3.62 -30.45
C LYS A 105 -9.25 2.21 -30.91
N GLU A 106 -9.25 1.25 -30.00
CA GLU A 106 -9.04 -0.15 -30.31
C GLU A 106 -9.93 -1.03 -29.44
N ASP A 107 -10.47 -2.08 -30.04
CA ASP A 107 -11.29 -3.09 -29.38
C ASP A 107 -10.67 -4.46 -29.57
N TYR A 108 -10.63 -5.27 -28.52
CA TYR A 108 -10.31 -6.69 -28.63
C TYR A 108 -11.04 -7.52 -27.57
N SER A 109 -11.19 -8.81 -27.84
CA SER A 109 -11.76 -9.78 -26.91
C SER A 109 -10.70 -10.71 -26.34
N TYR A 110 -10.97 -11.27 -25.16
CA TYR A 110 -10.16 -12.30 -24.56
C TYR A 110 -11.03 -13.23 -23.71
N ASP A 111 -10.59 -14.47 -23.58
CA ASP A 111 -11.22 -15.45 -22.71
C ASP A 111 -10.59 -15.41 -21.32
N TRP A 112 -11.43 -15.48 -20.29
CA TRP A 112 -10.99 -15.56 -18.91
C TRP A 112 -11.75 -16.67 -18.19
N PHE A 113 -10.99 -17.61 -17.62
CA PHE A 113 -11.54 -18.64 -16.74
C PHE A 113 -11.58 -18.11 -15.31
N ASP A 114 -12.79 -17.94 -14.76
CA ASP A 114 -12.95 -17.65 -13.35
C ASP A 114 -12.92 -18.97 -12.56
N LYS A 115 -12.07 -19.00 -11.54
CA LYS A 115 -11.89 -20.19 -10.71
C LYS A 115 -12.99 -20.33 -9.65
N TYR A 116 -13.76 -19.27 -9.40
CA TYR A 116 -14.78 -19.27 -8.35
C TYR A 116 -16.07 -19.94 -8.79
N ASP A 117 -16.52 -19.67 -10.01
CA ASP A 117 -17.70 -20.30 -10.60
C ASP A 117 -17.36 -21.38 -11.64
N GLU A 118 -16.06 -21.56 -11.96
CA GLU A 118 -15.57 -22.50 -12.96
C GLU A 118 -16.09 -22.22 -14.38
N GLU A 119 -16.41 -20.96 -14.68
CA GLU A 119 -16.91 -20.54 -15.99
C GLU A 119 -15.85 -19.81 -16.84
N ILE A 120 -16.02 -19.90 -18.16
CA ILE A 120 -15.24 -19.12 -19.13
C ILE A 120 -16.07 -17.89 -19.53
N TYR A 121 -15.55 -16.72 -19.22
CA TYR A 121 -16.08 -15.43 -19.63
C TYR A 121 -15.42 -14.96 -20.92
N HIS A 122 -16.23 -14.49 -21.86
CA HIS A 122 -15.80 -13.86 -23.11
C HIS A 122 -15.79 -12.35 -22.94
N ALA A 123 -14.70 -11.82 -22.39
CA ALA A 123 -14.57 -10.41 -22.09
C ALA A 123 -14.24 -9.58 -23.34
N ARG A 124 -14.64 -8.31 -23.32
CA ARG A 124 -14.32 -7.30 -24.33
C ARG A 124 -13.61 -6.13 -23.68
N ARG A 125 -12.47 -5.73 -24.24
CA ARG A 125 -11.75 -4.52 -23.83
C ARG A 125 -11.78 -3.49 -24.94
N THR A 126 -12.18 -2.28 -24.58
CA THR A 126 -12.11 -1.11 -25.46
C THR A 126 -11.12 -0.12 -24.87
N ILE A 127 -10.16 0.32 -25.68
CA ILE A 127 -9.11 1.25 -25.28
C ILE A 127 -9.23 2.52 -26.11
N TYR A 128 -9.20 3.66 -25.45
CA TYR A 128 -9.19 4.98 -26.06
C TYR A 128 -7.91 5.71 -25.68
N GLN A 129 -7.22 6.28 -26.66
CA GLN A 129 -6.21 7.30 -26.42
C GLN A 129 -6.87 8.68 -26.56
N VAL A 130 -6.82 9.49 -25.50
CA VAL A 130 -7.55 10.76 -25.41
C VAL A 130 -6.68 11.87 -24.80
N GLU A 131 -7.03 13.12 -25.07
CA GLU A 131 -6.32 14.26 -24.48
C GLU A 131 -6.80 14.58 -23.07
N ALA A 132 -8.10 14.46 -22.83
CA ALA A 132 -8.72 14.75 -21.55
C ALA A 132 -10.05 13.99 -21.40
N LEU A 133 -10.61 14.07 -20.19
CA LEU A 133 -11.85 13.43 -19.79
C LEU A 133 -12.75 14.45 -19.09
N LYS A 134 -14.06 14.36 -19.31
CA LYS A 134 -15.08 15.01 -18.47
C LYS A 134 -15.23 14.20 -17.18
N ILE A 135 -14.23 14.27 -16.31
CA ILE A 135 -14.11 13.36 -15.16
C ILE A 135 -15.32 13.39 -14.24
N GLU A 136 -15.95 14.55 -14.02
CA GLU A 136 -17.10 14.66 -13.11
C GLU A 136 -18.33 13.89 -13.62
N ASP A 137 -18.56 13.88 -14.93
CA ASP A 137 -19.66 13.12 -15.55
C ASP A 137 -19.39 11.61 -15.48
N LEU A 138 -18.16 11.20 -15.84
CA LEU A 138 -17.72 9.81 -15.79
C LEU A 138 -17.78 9.25 -14.36
N PHE A 139 -17.19 9.98 -13.42
CA PHE A 139 -17.10 9.60 -12.00
C PHE A 139 -18.47 9.50 -11.35
N ARG A 140 -19.40 10.39 -11.73
CA ARG A 140 -20.78 10.32 -11.28
C ARG A 140 -21.47 9.04 -11.73
N GLN A 141 -21.31 8.64 -12.98
CA GLN A 141 -21.95 7.41 -13.47
C GLN A 141 -21.30 6.15 -12.90
N ILE A 142 -19.98 6.11 -12.73
CA ILE A 142 -19.30 5.02 -12.01
C ILE A 142 -19.90 4.87 -10.60
N SER A 143 -20.01 5.99 -9.86
CA SER A 143 -20.57 6.00 -8.50
C SER A 143 -22.04 5.59 -8.43
N LEU A 144 -22.78 5.64 -9.55
CA LEU A 144 -24.19 5.29 -9.62
C LEU A 144 -24.43 3.83 -10.02
N SER A 145 -23.40 3.06 -10.37
CA SER A 145 -23.52 1.68 -10.88
C SER A 145 -24.19 0.74 -9.88
N ASP A 146 -23.89 0.89 -8.57
CA ASP A 146 -24.50 0.11 -7.49
C ASP A 146 -25.91 0.59 -7.10
N PHE A 147 -26.39 1.65 -7.74
CA PHE A 147 -27.67 2.28 -7.47
C PHE A 147 -28.57 2.19 -8.71
N ALA A 148 -29.64 2.98 -8.75
CA ALA A 148 -30.49 3.12 -9.93
C ALA A 148 -29.81 3.91 -11.08
N GLY A 149 -28.50 3.72 -11.27
CA GLY A 149 -27.72 4.30 -12.34
C GLY A 149 -28.12 3.76 -13.71
N ASP A 150 -27.74 4.50 -14.75
CA ASP A 150 -28.08 4.17 -16.13
C ASP A 150 -27.12 3.15 -16.76
N TYR A 151 -25.99 2.87 -16.11
CA TYR A 151 -24.86 2.16 -16.71
C TYR A 151 -24.22 1.18 -15.71
N ASP A 152 -23.76 0.05 -16.24
CA ASP A 152 -22.97 -0.92 -15.48
C ASP A 152 -21.47 -0.65 -15.73
N LEU A 153 -20.92 0.27 -14.94
CA LEU A 153 -19.52 0.71 -15.04
C LEU A 153 -18.66 0.28 -13.84
N GLU A 154 -19.25 -0.39 -12.85
CA GLU A 154 -18.53 -0.89 -11.67
C GLU A 154 -17.32 -1.72 -12.11
N SER A 155 -16.17 -1.46 -11.51
CA SER A 155 -14.94 -2.22 -11.66
C SER A 155 -14.39 -2.34 -13.11
N SER A 156 -14.85 -1.49 -14.03
CA SER A 156 -14.60 -1.64 -15.47
C SER A 156 -13.76 -0.52 -16.10
N ILE A 157 -13.58 0.63 -15.45
CA ILE A 157 -12.92 1.81 -16.02
C ILE A 157 -11.56 2.07 -15.40
N TYR A 158 -10.53 2.15 -16.24
CA TYR A 158 -9.16 2.45 -15.84
C TYR A 158 -8.65 3.65 -16.64
N ILE A 159 -8.07 4.64 -15.96
CA ILE A 159 -7.46 5.81 -16.59
C ILE A 159 -5.95 5.74 -16.36
N ILE A 160 -5.18 5.76 -17.43
CA ILE A 160 -3.73 5.56 -17.40
C ILE A 160 -3.05 6.76 -18.04
N ASP A 161 -2.14 7.41 -17.32
CA ASP A 161 -1.28 8.44 -17.89
C ASP A 161 -0.13 7.78 -18.66
N LEU A 162 -0.03 8.01 -19.96
CA LEU A 162 0.98 7.33 -20.80
C LEU A 162 2.42 7.69 -20.42
N LYS A 163 2.62 8.86 -19.81
CA LYS A 163 3.95 9.34 -19.45
C LYS A 163 4.47 8.70 -18.16
N SER A 164 3.71 8.80 -17.08
CA SER A 164 4.06 8.24 -15.77
C SER A 164 3.71 6.76 -15.63
N LYS A 165 2.84 6.24 -16.52
CA LYS A 165 2.24 4.90 -16.46
C LYS A 165 1.44 4.66 -15.19
N THR A 166 1.05 5.73 -14.50
CA THR A 166 0.19 5.67 -13.30
C THR A 166 -1.22 5.29 -13.72
N ILE A 167 -1.83 4.36 -12.98
CA ILE A 167 -3.18 3.87 -13.21
C ILE A 167 -4.09 4.41 -12.11
N PHE A 168 -5.13 5.11 -12.52
CA PHE A 168 -6.23 5.52 -11.67
C PHE A 168 -7.43 4.60 -11.94
N TYR A 169 -7.85 3.87 -10.92
CA TYR A 169 -8.93 2.90 -10.98
C TYR A 169 -10.01 3.28 -9.96
N PHE A 170 -11.10 3.85 -10.47
CA PHE A 170 -12.28 4.17 -9.69
C PHE A 170 -13.29 3.07 -9.88
N TYR A 171 -13.41 2.18 -8.89
CA TYR A 171 -14.13 0.93 -9.07
C TYR A 171 -15.63 1.09 -8.79
N ASP A 172 -16.03 1.91 -7.82
CA ASP A 172 -17.42 2.31 -7.54
C ASP A 172 -17.41 3.39 -6.45
N ASP A 173 -18.59 3.76 -5.95
CA ASP A 173 -18.76 4.74 -4.89
C ASP A 173 -18.04 4.46 -3.55
N ARG A 174 -17.58 3.23 -3.33
CA ARG A 174 -16.85 2.82 -2.12
C ARG A 174 -15.40 3.28 -2.16
N GLY A 175 -14.74 3.32 -3.32
CA GLY A 175 -13.33 3.72 -3.33
C GLY A 175 -12.59 3.76 -4.67
N ILE A 176 -11.31 4.13 -4.56
CA ILE A 176 -10.36 4.26 -5.68
C ILE A 176 -9.07 3.54 -5.33
N TYR A 177 -8.45 2.93 -6.34
CA TYR A 177 -7.04 2.55 -6.33
C TYR A 177 -6.21 3.46 -7.24
N ILE A 178 -5.08 3.92 -6.74
CA ILE A 178 -4.03 4.57 -7.51
C ILE A 178 -2.84 3.63 -7.51
N MET A 179 -2.38 3.22 -8.69
CA MET A 179 -1.25 2.31 -8.85
C MET A 179 -0.14 3.03 -9.59
N ALA A 180 1.09 2.94 -9.09
CA ALA A 180 2.23 3.60 -9.69
C ALA A 180 3.45 2.69 -9.71
N ARG A 181 4.36 2.96 -10.64
CA ARG A 181 5.66 2.26 -10.74
C ARG A 181 6.69 2.77 -9.76
N GLU A 182 6.57 4.04 -9.39
CA GLU A 182 7.49 4.72 -8.50
C GLU A 182 6.74 5.18 -7.25
N GLU A 183 7.20 4.76 -6.07
CA GLU A 183 6.54 5.12 -4.82
C GLU A 183 6.50 6.63 -4.59
N ARG A 184 7.50 7.39 -5.09
CA ARG A 184 7.48 8.85 -5.00
C ARG A 184 6.18 9.47 -5.52
N ILE A 185 5.56 8.90 -6.55
CA ILE A 185 4.30 9.39 -7.12
C ILE A 185 3.17 9.26 -6.08
N LEU A 186 3.09 8.11 -5.41
CA LEU A 186 2.08 7.84 -4.38
C LEU A 186 2.36 8.64 -3.11
N ASN A 187 3.63 8.80 -2.73
CA ASN A 187 4.04 9.60 -1.58
C ASN A 187 3.78 11.10 -1.79
N ASP A 188 4.04 11.61 -2.99
CA ASP A 188 3.77 13.02 -3.33
C ASP A 188 2.25 13.27 -3.34
N LEU A 189 1.47 12.34 -3.90
CA LEU A 189 0.01 12.38 -3.83
C LEU A 189 -0.50 12.34 -2.38
N TRP A 190 0.03 11.43 -1.55
CA TRP A 190 -0.32 11.36 -0.13
C TRP A 190 -0.05 12.70 0.56
N LYS A 191 1.14 13.27 0.40
CA LYS A 191 1.51 14.53 1.05
C LYS A 191 0.71 15.74 0.56
N ALA A 192 0.23 15.71 -0.69
CA ALA A 192 -0.57 16.79 -1.27
C ALA A 192 -2.00 16.81 -0.74
N LEU A 193 -2.50 15.67 -0.23
CA LEU A 193 -3.87 15.51 0.22
C LEU A 193 -3.96 15.34 1.74
N PRO A 194 -5.12 15.64 2.35
CA PRO A 194 -5.32 15.35 3.77
C PRO A 194 -5.14 13.87 4.09
N ASP A 195 -4.57 13.52 5.24
CA ASP A 195 -4.40 12.12 5.65
C ASP A 195 -5.74 11.35 5.61
N CYS A 196 -6.87 12.01 5.92
CA CYS A 196 -8.23 11.45 5.85
C CYS A 196 -8.66 10.96 4.46
N PHE A 197 -7.87 11.22 3.42
CA PHE A 197 -8.09 10.65 2.10
C PHE A 197 -7.65 9.19 2.02
N PHE A 198 -6.66 8.80 2.82
CA PHE A 198 -6.00 7.48 2.79
C PHE A 198 -6.02 6.77 4.15
N GLU A 199 -6.79 7.31 5.11
CA GLU A 199 -6.98 6.83 6.48
C GLU A 199 -7.86 5.57 6.60
N ASP A 200 -7.91 4.74 5.56
CA ASP A 200 -8.61 3.45 5.60
C ASP A 200 -7.95 2.46 6.58
N CYS A 201 -6.87 2.86 7.25
CA CYS A 201 -6.20 2.14 8.31
C CYS A 201 -5.90 3.09 9.49
N HIS A 202 -6.83 3.16 10.44
CA HIS A 202 -6.53 3.60 11.80
C HIS A 202 -6.15 2.41 12.69
N ASP A 203 -6.07 1.21 12.15
CA ASP A 203 -6.11 -0.01 12.94
C ASP A 203 -4.73 -0.59 13.24
N PHE A 204 -3.65 0.04 12.75
CA PHE A 204 -2.28 -0.31 13.08
C PHE A 204 -1.49 0.91 13.53
N GLU A 205 -1.01 0.89 14.77
CA GLU A 205 -0.16 1.95 15.34
C GLU A 205 0.80 1.35 16.37
N ILE A 206 2.05 1.80 16.37
CA ILE A 206 3.08 1.42 17.33
C ILE A 206 3.55 2.69 18.03
N LYS A 207 2.93 3.01 19.15
CA LYS A 207 3.22 4.23 19.91
C LYS A 207 4.28 3.99 20.97
N ILE A 208 5.39 4.70 20.88
CA ILE A 208 6.42 4.73 21.93
C ILE A 208 5.96 5.69 23.03
N LYS A 209 5.72 5.16 24.25
CA LYS A 209 5.36 5.98 25.42
C LYS A 209 6.59 6.48 26.15
N LYS A 210 7.63 5.66 26.21
CA LYS A 210 8.87 5.96 26.91
C LYS A 210 10.03 5.17 26.32
N LEU A 211 11.21 5.78 26.29
CA LEU A 211 12.49 5.14 25.92
C LEU A 211 13.46 5.27 27.08
N TYR A 212 14.24 4.23 27.34
CA TYR A 212 15.21 4.19 28.44
C TYR A 212 16.29 3.13 28.23
N TRP A 213 17.45 3.33 28.85
CA TRP A 213 18.48 2.30 29.03
C TRP A 213 18.08 1.33 30.14
N ILE A 214 18.67 0.14 30.18
CA ILE A 214 18.29 -0.94 31.08
C ILE A 214 18.39 -0.57 32.58
N ASP A 215 19.32 0.33 32.92
CA ASP A 215 19.50 0.83 34.29
C ASP A 215 18.63 2.05 34.62
N GLY A 216 17.86 2.55 33.64
CA GLY A 216 17.00 3.73 33.77
C GLY A 216 17.76 5.07 33.82
N SER A 217 19.09 5.07 33.68
CA SER A 217 19.87 6.30 33.64
C SER A 217 19.69 7.03 32.30
N GLU A 218 20.06 8.31 32.24
CA GLU A 218 20.00 9.08 30.98
C GLU A 218 21.25 8.87 30.09
N ASN A 219 22.37 8.46 30.69
CA ASN A 219 23.70 8.49 30.08
C ASN A 219 24.46 7.15 30.14
N ASN A 220 23.77 6.01 30.28
CA ASN A 220 24.44 4.73 30.13
C ASN A 220 24.95 4.61 28.68
N ARG A 221 26.27 4.67 28.50
CA ARG A 221 26.92 4.58 27.18
C ARG A 221 27.37 3.17 26.83
N GLU A 222 27.39 2.26 27.80
CA GLU A 222 27.79 0.86 27.66
C GLU A 222 26.59 -0.01 27.26
N ASP A 223 25.38 0.39 27.64
CA ASP A 223 24.16 -0.25 27.16
C ASP A 223 23.96 0.03 25.66
N LEU A 224 24.02 -1.05 24.89
CA LEU A 224 23.86 -1.05 23.44
C LEU A 224 22.40 -1.21 23.02
N CYS A 225 21.55 -1.70 23.93
CA CYS A 225 20.17 -2.07 23.66
C CYS A 225 19.22 -0.99 24.19
N LEU A 226 18.35 -0.48 23.34
CA LEU A 226 17.34 0.47 23.77
C LEU A 226 16.09 -0.30 24.19
N HIS A 227 15.52 0.11 25.33
CA HIS A 227 14.27 -0.41 25.86
C HIS A 227 13.20 0.68 25.84
N GLY A 228 11.94 0.27 25.90
CA GLY A 228 10.85 1.23 25.92
C GLY A 228 9.50 0.62 26.19
N ASP A 229 8.58 1.48 26.63
CA ASP A 229 7.18 1.13 26.84
C ASP A 229 6.40 1.46 25.58
N LEU A 230 5.74 0.44 25.01
CA LEU A 230 4.95 0.56 23.78
C LEU A 230 3.46 0.42 24.07
N GLU A 231 2.66 1.14 23.29
CA GLU A 231 1.23 0.95 23.14
C GLU A 231 0.96 0.65 21.67
N ILE A 232 0.60 -0.59 21.38
CA ILE A 232 0.44 -1.12 20.04
C ILE A 232 -1.04 -1.33 19.78
N ARG A 233 -1.57 -0.71 18.73
CA ARG A 233 -2.93 -0.90 18.27
C ARG A 233 -2.96 -1.89 17.10
N LEU A 234 -3.84 -2.88 17.21
CA LEU A 234 -4.24 -3.84 16.18
C LEU A 234 -5.77 -3.90 16.16
N ASN A 235 -6.39 -3.23 15.21
CA ASN A 235 -7.82 -2.91 15.19
C ASN A 235 -8.26 -2.27 16.51
N ASP A 236 -9.33 -2.77 17.11
CA ASP A 236 -9.85 -2.33 18.40
C ASP A 236 -9.01 -2.78 19.59
N LYS A 237 -7.99 -3.64 19.37
CA LYS A 237 -7.14 -4.13 20.46
C LYS A 237 -5.94 -3.22 20.65
N VAL A 238 -5.76 -2.77 21.89
CA VAL A 238 -4.55 -2.07 22.33
C VAL A 238 -3.75 -2.99 23.25
N ILE A 239 -2.51 -3.24 22.88
CA ILE A 239 -1.56 -4.08 23.61
C ILE A 239 -0.48 -3.17 24.20
N LYS A 240 -0.24 -3.28 25.50
CA LYS A 240 0.86 -2.58 26.18
C LYS A 240 1.99 -3.57 26.44
N TYR A 241 3.19 -3.24 25.99
CA TYR A 241 4.33 -4.14 26.11
C TYR A 241 5.65 -3.36 26.16
N SER A 242 6.63 -3.88 26.88
CA SER A 242 7.92 -3.20 27.08
C SER A 242 9.10 -4.04 26.55
N PRO A 243 9.39 -3.99 25.23
CA PRO A 243 10.45 -4.76 24.61
C PRO A 243 11.83 -4.07 24.65
N THR A 244 12.85 -4.79 24.18
CA THR A 244 14.04 -4.18 23.59
C THR A 244 13.66 -3.55 22.23
N VAL A 245 13.34 -2.25 22.23
CA VAL A 245 12.85 -1.53 21.07
C VAL A 245 13.87 -1.42 19.94
N SER A 246 15.18 -1.45 20.22
CA SER A 246 16.20 -1.48 19.16
C SER A 246 16.15 -2.78 18.36
N ALA A 247 16.06 -3.93 19.05
CA ALA A 247 15.88 -5.22 18.39
C ALA A 247 14.54 -5.29 17.65
N ALA A 248 13.47 -4.76 18.26
CA ALA A 248 12.15 -4.69 17.61
C ALA A 248 12.20 -3.86 16.31
N GLY A 249 12.92 -2.73 16.32
CA GLY A 249 13.08 -1.89 15.15
C GLY A 249 13.76 -2.61 13.99
N LEU A 250 14.86 -3.34 14.24
CA LEU A 250 15.51 -4.09 13.17
C LEU A 250 14.59 -5.18 12.60
N ARG A 251 13.87 -5.91 13.47
CA ARG A 251 12.94 -6.96 13.05
C ARG A 251 11.74 -6.40 12.27
N LEU A 252 11.22 -5.24 12.65
CA LEU A 252 10.18 -4.53 11.89
C LEU A 252 10.72 -4.02 10.54
N LEU A 253 11.95 -3.52 10.47
CA LEU A 253 12.57 -3.14 9.19
C LEU A 253 12.68 -4.33 8.23
N ARG A 254 13.12 -5.50 8.72
CA ARG A 254 13.13 -6.74 7.94
C ARG A 254 11.73 -7.10 7.43
N SER A 255 10.72 -6.94 8.30
CA SER A 255 9.31 -7.22 7.97
C SER A 255 8.73 -6.33 6.85
N LEU A 256 9.43 -5.28 6.40
CA LEU A 256 9.03 -4.50 5.22
C LEU A 256 9.34 -5.21 3.89
N PHE A 257 10.18 -6.23 3.93
CA PHE A 257 10.69 -6.90 2.73
C PHE A 257 10.43 -8.40 2.77
N ASP A 258 10.47 -8.98 3.96
CA ASP A 258 10.38 -10.42 4.16
C ASP A 258 9.15 -10.78 5.01
N ASP A 259 8.56 -11.93 4.69
CA ASP A 259 7.52 -12.51 5.54
C ASP A 259 8.13 -12.92 6.89
N HIS A 260 7.39 -12.66 7.95
CA HIS A 260 7.75 -13.05 9.31
C HIS A 260 6.77 -14.10 9.83
N GLN A 261 7.29 -15.18 10.41
CA GLN A 261 6.48 -16.26 10.96
C GLN A 261 6.56 -16.22 12.48
N GLY A 262 5.43 -15.94 13.12
CA GLY A 262 5.36 -15.82 14.58
C GLY A 262 5.70 -17.11 15.32
N GLY A 263 6.24 -16.98 16.54
CA GLY A 263 6.42 -18.09 17.48
C GLY A 263 7.65 -18.97 17.27
N LYS A 264 8.60 -18.57 16.42
CA LYS A 264 9.88 -19.29 16.19
C LYS A 264 11.09 -18.60 16.85
N GLY A 265 10.92 -18.05 18.06
CA GLY A 265 11.98 -17.38 18.83
C GLY A 265 12.39 -15.98 18.32
N ASN A 266 12.06 -15.64 17.07
CA ASN A 266 12.34 -14.34 16.46
C ASN A 266 11.20 -13.32 16.61
N HIS A 267 10.67 -13.17 17.83
CA HIS A 267 9.58 -12.26 18.14
C HIS A 267 9.76 -10.85 17.56
N LEU A 268 8.79 -10.26 16.87
CA LEU A 268 8.93 -8.88 16.37
C LEU A 268 9.21 -7.87 17.47
N PHE A 269 8.70 -8.10 18.68
CA PHE A 269 8.99 -7.32 19.87
C PHE A 269 9.61 -8.24 20.92
N PRO A 270 10.92 -8.49 20.87
CA PRO A 270 11.57 -9.38 21.84
C PRO A 270 11.60 -8.75 23.23
N CYS A 271 11.46 -9.58 24.27
CA CYS A 271 11.70 -9.16 25.66
C CYS A 271 13.16 -8.68 25.84
N CYS A 272 14.12 -9.40 25.25
CA CYS A 272 15.53 -9.04 25.27
C CYS A 272 16.26 -9.41 23.97
N GLY A 273 17.38 -8.73 23.70
CA GLY A 273 18.34 -9.06 22.65
C GLY A 273 19.72 -9.29 23.25
N ASN A 274 19.87 -10.36 24.05
CA ASN A 274 21.05 -10.64 24.87
C ASN A 274 22.36 -10.70 24.08
N THR A 275 22.32 -11.19 22.85
CA THR A 275 23.53 -11.39 22.04
C THR A 275 23.29 -11.00 20.60
N MET A 276 24.24 -10.24 20.05
CA MET A 276 24.29 -9.87 18.63
C MET A 276 25.45 -10.62 17.98
N ILE A 277 25.17 -11.40 16.94
CA ILE A 277 26.18 -12.16 16.19
C ILE A 277 26.21 -11.66 14.76
N ALA A 278 27.31 -11.02 14.36
CA ALA A 278 27.49 -10.60 12.98
C ALA A 278 27.71 -11.81 12.06
N ASN A 279 27.26 -11.70 10.81
CA ASN A 279 27.72 -12.59 9.76
C ASN A 279 29.18 -12.29 9.35
N GLU A 280 29.76 -13.14 8.51
CA GLU A 280 31.15 -12.98 8.05
C GLU A 280 31.42 -11.65 7.32
N GLU A 281 30.41 -11.12 6.62
CA GLU A 281 30.50 -9.86 5.86
C GLU A 281 30.28 -8.60 6.73
N LEU A 282 29.92 -8.78 8.01
CA LEU A 282 29.63 -7.71 8.97
C LEU A 282 28.53 -6.74 8.52
N ASP A 283 27.57 -7.21 7.73
CA ASP A 283 26.47 -6.43 7.16
C ASP A 283 25.09 -6.92 7.61
N LYS A 284 25.03 -8.07 8.30
CA LYS A 284 23.82 -8.62 8.92
C LYS A 284 24.11 -9.11 10.33
N VAL A 285 23.09 -9.07 11.19
CA VAL A 285 23.20 -9.50 12.58
C VAL A 285 22.12 -10.50 12.97
N GLU A 286 22.47 -11.57 13.66
CA GLU A 286 21.49 -12.38 14.38
C GLU A 286 21.35 -11.87 15.81
N ILE A 287 20.13 -11.58 16.24
CA ILE A 287 19.82 -11.13 17.59
C ILE A 287 19.20 -12.30 18.35
N ILE A 288 19.94 -12.83 19.31
CA ILE A 288 19.51 -13.93 20.17
C ILE A 288 18.99 -13.35 21.49
N GLY A 289 17.77 -13.74 21.85
CA GLY A 289 17.09 -13.36 23.08
C GLY A 289 16.53 -14.57 23.82
N CYS A 290 15.72 -14.32 24.85
CA CYS A 290 14.90 -15.36 25.45
C CYS A 290 13.69 -15.70 24.55
N ASP A 291 13.02 -16.79 24.88
CA ASP A 291 11.79 -17.23 24.21
C ASP A 291 10.54 -16.41 24.60
N GLU A 292 10.71 -15.32 25.35
CA GLU A 292 9.66 -14.37 25.69
C GLU A 292 9.65 -13.17 24.71
N GLY A 293 8.45 -12.77 24.29
CA GLY A 293 8.27 -11.65 23.37
C GLY A 293 6.82 -11.49 22.94
N LEU A 294 6.49 -10.29 22.45
CA LEU A 294 5.27 -10.09 21.71
C LEU A 294 5.57 -10.31 20.22
N ASP A 295 4.70 -11.05 19.56
CA ASP A 295 4.93 -11.47 18.18
C ASP A 295 3.63 -11.67 17.41
N TRP A 296 3.75 -11.61 16.09
CA TRP A 296 2.68 -11.88 15.15
C TRP A 296 3.29 -12.26 13.82
N SER A 297 2.60 -13.03 12.99
CA SER A 297 3.05 -13.27 11.62
C SER A 297 2.78 -12.04 10.75
N VAL A 298 3.71 -11.75 9.83
CA VAL A 298 3.57 -10.74 8.77
C VAL A 298 3.71 -11.46 7.45
N SER A 299 2.73 -11.34 6.56
CA SER A 299 2.79 -11.93 5.22
C SER A 299 2.41 -10.95 4.14
N HIS A 300 3.18 -10.93 3.06
CA HIS A 300 2.99 -10.02 1.94
C HIS A 300 2.30 -10.71 0.78
N LYS A 301 1.24 -10.09 0.28
CA LYS A 301 0.57 -10.58 -0.93
C LYS A 301 -0.11 -9.44 -1.64
N ASP A 302 0.13 -9.30 -2.94
CA ASP A 302 -0.61 -8.40 -3.83
C ASP A 302 -0.68 -6.94 -3.32
N GLY A 303 0.44 -6.43 -2.79
CA GLY A 303 0.54 -5.08 -2.20
C GLY A 303 -0.18 -4.87 -0.88
N PHE A 304 -0.65 -5.96 -0.28
CA PHE A 304 -1.16 -6.00 1.07
C PHE A 304 -0.15 -6.64 2.03
N VAL A 305 -0.23 -6.22 3.29
CA VAL A 305 0.45 -6.82 4.43
C VAL A 305 -0.61 -7.39 5.35
N THR A 306 -0.60 -8.71 5.56
CA THR A 306 -1.46 -9.34 6.57
C THR A 306 -0.66 -9.50 7.86
N VAL A 307 -1.16 -8.91 8.95
CA VAL A 307 -0.66 -9.11 10.30
C VAL A 307 -1.60 -10.11 11.01
N LYS A 308 -1.04 -11.20 11.54
CA LYS A 308 -1.77 -12.22 12.30
C LYS A 308 -1.13 -12.44 13.67
N ALA A 309 -1.71 -11.88 14.72
CA ALA A 309 -1.25 -12.09 16.09
C ALA A 309 -1.77 -13.40 16.69
N ASP A 310 -3.03 -13.75 16.41
CA ASP A 310 -3.63 -15.03 16.78
C ASP A 310 -4.78 -15.41 15.82
N GLU A 311 -5.59 -16.41 16.13
CA GLU A 311 -6.74 -16.80 15.29
C GLU A 311 -7.85 -15.75 15.21
N ASN A 312 -7.97 -14.92 16.26
CA ASN A 312 -8.99 -13.89 16.38
C ASN A 312 -8.47 -12.50 15.94
N ILE A 313 -7.15 -12.34 15.84
CA ILE A 313 -6.50 -11.08 15.47
C ILE A 313 -5.72 -11.29 14.18
N LYS A 314 -6.42 -11.04 13.07
CA LYS A 314 -5.87 -11.05 11.72
C LYS A 314 -6.40 -9.84 10.97
N THR A 315 -5.49 -8.98 10.50
CA THR A 315 -5.84 -7.76 9.76
C THR A 315 -4.96 -7.63 8.54
N THR A 316 -5.50 -7.01 7.49
CA THR A 316 -4.80 -6.73 6.25
C THR A 316 -4.70 -5.23 6.04
N TYR A 317 -3.50 -4.75 5.73
CA TYR A 317 -3.20 -3.33 5.52
C TYR A 317 -2.61 -3.13 4.12
N TYR A 318 -2.68 -1.90 3.61
CA TYR A 318 -1.86 -1.54 2.45
C TYR A 318 -0.40 -1.48 2.84
N TYR A 319 0.48 -1.96 1.94
CA TYR A 319 1.91 -1.98 2.19
C TYR A 319 2.47 -0.61 2.61
N LEU A 320 2.06 0.46 1.93
CA LEU A 320 2.53 1.81 2.24
C LEU A 320 2.10 2.31 3.62
N GLN A 321 0.92 1.89 4.11
CA GLN A 321 0.46 2.24 5.46
C GLN A 321 1.28 1.52 6.52
N TYR A 322 1.46 0.20 6.37
CA TYR A 322 2.32 -0.59 7.26
C TYR A 322 3.74 -0.02 7.31
N LYS A 323 4.29 0.29 6.15
CA LYS A 323 5.61 0.89 5.98
C LYS A 323 5.74 2.24 6.65
N LYS A 324 4.76 3.15 6.49
CA LYS A 324 4.74 4.46 7.15
C LYS A 324 4.84 4.30 8.66
N GLU A 325 4.06 3.39 9.24
CA GLU A 325 4.05 3.16 10.68
C GLU A 325 5.37 2.59 11.19
N VAL A 326 5.93 1.59 10.51
CA VAL A 326 7.26 1.07 10.83
C VAL A 326 8.31 2.19 10.75
N LEU A 327 8.34 2.98 9.67
CA LEU A 327 9.33 4.05 9.53
C LEU A 327 9.18 5.17 10.58
N ASN A 328 7.97 5.46 11.06
CA ASN A 328 7.73 6.37 12.18
C ASN A 328 8.39 5.84 13.46
N PHE A 329 8.14 4.57 13.80
CA PHE A 329 8.76 3.91 14.95
C PHE A 329 10.30 3.93 14.87
N ILE A 330 10.87 3.58 13.71
CA ILE A 330 12.32 3.57 13.44
C ILE A 330 12.93 4.96 13.60
N LYS A 331 12.23 6.01 13.15
CA LYS A 331 12.68 7.39 13.28
C LYS A 331 12.79 7.80 14.75
N GLU A 332 11.82 7.44 15.58
CA GLU A 332 11.86 7.75 17.02
C GLU A 332 13.01 7.04 17.74
N VAL A 333 13.20 5.74 17.48
CA VAL A 333 14.33 4.96 18.03
C VAL A 333 15.67 5.58 17.61
N LYS A 334 15.85 5.89 16.32
CA LYS A 334 17.10 6.49 15.82
C LYS A 334 17.36 7.87 16.41
N ASN A 335 16.32 8.68 16.59
CA ASN A 335 16.46 10.00 17.22
C ASN A 335 16.94 9.92 18.67
N PHE A 336 16.54 8.88 19.41
CA PHE A 336 17.01 8.65 20.76
C PHE A 336 18.51 8.36 20.79
N TYR A 337 18.99 7.39 20.00
CA TYR A 337 20.42 7.08 19.89
C TYR A 337 21.25 8.30 19.46
N LYS A 338 20.75 9.10 18.50
CA LYS A 338 21.42 10.33 18.07
C LYS A 338 21.61 11.33 19.21
N LYS A 339 20.63 11.46 20.10
CA LYS A 339 20.70 12.37 21.27
C LYS A 339 21.63 11.83 22.36
N ALA A 340 21.71 10.51 22.52
CA ALA A 340 22.52 9.89 23.56
C ALA A 340 24.04 9.94 23.29
N GLY A 341 24.45 10.19 22.04
CA GLY A 341 25.86 10.21 21.64
C GLY A 341 26.46 8.81 21.44
N GLU A 342 27.75 8.76 21.09
CA GLU A 342 28.44 7.50 20.73
C GLU A 342 28.41 6.47 21.87
N ARG A 343 28.09 5.22 21.55
CA ARG A 343 28.17 4.09 22.48
C ARG A 343 29.63 3.68 22.72
N ILE A 344 29.92 3.18 23.90
CA ILE A 344 31.20 2.54 24.22
C ILE A 344 31.07 1.09 23.77
N LEU A 345 31.92 0.67 22.84
CA LEU A 345 31.91 -0.69 22.33
C LEU A 345 32.60 -1.63 23.34
N PRO A 346 32.08 -2.86 23.52
CA PRO A 346 32.76 -3.89 24.32
C PRO A 346 34.15 -4.20 23.78
N GLU A 347 35.07 -4.60 24.66
CA GLU A 347 36.40 -5.11 24.25
C GLU A 347 36.29 -6.47 23.53
N ASP A 348 35.22 -7.23 23.81
CA ASP A 348 34.94 -8.47 23.12
C ASP A 348 34.66 -8.20 21.63
N LYS A 349 35.46 -8.83 20.79
CA LYS A 349 35.42 -8.61 19.35
C LYS A 349 34.08 -9.04 18.77
N MET A 350 33.52 -10.17 19.21
CA MET A 350 32.27 -10.69 18.69
C MET A 350 31.10 -9.75 19.02
N GLU A 351 31.03 -9.25 20.26
CA GLU A 351 29.99 -8.30 20.67
C GLU A 351 30.11 -6.96 19.93
N SER A 352 31.33 -6.41 19.82
CA SER A 352 31.57 -5.15 19.11
C SER A 352 31.24 -5.25 17.61
N GLU A 353 31.61 -6.36 16.96
CA GLU A 353 31.27 -6.64 15.56
C GLU A 353 29.76 -6.83 15.37
N GLY A 354 29.10 -7.54 16.29
CA GLY A 354 27.65 -7.71 16.29
C GLY A 354 26.89 -6.39 16.32
N TYR A 355 27.30 -5.47 17.21
CA TYR A 355 26.70 -4.14 17.31
C TYR A 355 26.96 -3.28 16.06
N LEU A 356 28.15 -3.36 15.47
CA LEU A 356 28.45 -2.63 14.23
C LEU A 356 27.63 -3.18 13.05
N ALA A 357 27.50 -4.50 12.93
CA ALA A 357 26.68 -5.14 11.91
C ALA A 357 25.19 -4.78 12.07
N PHE A 358 24.68 -4.72 13.30
CA PHE A 358 23.31 -4.25 13.60
C PHE A 358 23.02 -2.89 12.96
N TRP A 359 23.89 -1.90 13.16
CA TRP A 359 23.66 -0.57 12.62
C TRP A 359 23.87 -0.48 11.10
N ARG A 360 24.77 -1.29 10.53
CA ARG A 360 24.91 -1.37 9.07
C ARG A 360 23.64 -1.93 8.43
N GLU A 361 23.13 -3.04 8.95
CA GLU A 361 21.90 -3.64 8.46
C GLU A 361 20.70 -2.69 8.64
N TRP A 362 20.60 -2.04 9.81
CA TRP A 362 19.57 -1.05 10.08
C TRP A 362 19.57 0.07 9.04
N GLU A 363 20.74 0.64 8.74
CA GLU A 363 20.85 1.73 7.79
C GLU A 363 20.57 1.28 6.35
N ASP A 364 21.04 0.10 5.94
CA ASP A 364 20.75 -0.49 4.63
C ASP A 364 19.24 -0.72 4.44
N LEU A 365 18.60 -1.43 5.39
CA LEU A 365 17.17 -1.72 5.31
C LEU A 365 16.33 -0.43 5.31
N LYS A 366 16.71 0.55 6.11
CA LYS A 366 16.02 1.84 6.15
C LYS A 366 16.24 2.64 4.87
N GLU A 367 17.44 2.67 4.30
CA GLU A 367 17.72 3.31 3.01
C GLU A 367 16.92 2.64 1.89
N ARG A 368 16.95 1.31 1.82
CA ARG A 368 16.13 0.51 0.91
C ARG A 368 14.65 0.81 1.07
N ALA A 369 14.17 0.96 2.31
CA ALA A 369 12.78 1.34 2.59
C ALA A 369 12.47 2.78 2.20
N THR A 370 13.44 3.65 1.98
CA THR A 370 13.17 5.01 1.46
C THR A 370 13.25 5.10 -0.07
N LEU A 371 13.81 4.09 -0.73
CA LEU A 371 14.01 4.04 -2.19
C LEU A 371 12.90 3.28 -2.92
N ILE A 372 12.44 2.18 -2.31
CA ILE A 372 11.24 1.44 -2.73
C ILE A 372 10.05 2.23 -2.25
#